data_AF-A0A7X8A4J1-F1
#
_entry.id   AF-A0A7X8A4J1-F1
#
_cell.length_a   1.000
_cell.length_b   1.000
_cell.length_c   1.000
_cell.angle_alpha   90.00
_cell.angle_beta   90.00
_cell.angle_gamma   90.00
#
_symmetry.space_group_name_H-M   'P 1'
#
loop_
_entity.id
_entity.type
_entity.pdbx_description
1 polymer ?
#
loop_
_entity_poly.entity_id
_entity_poly.type
_entity_poly.pdbx_seq_one_letter_code
_entity_poly.pdbx_strand_id
1 'polypeptide(L)' 'DFAYLLRNQNNQVWAEHDRHITGLFYKEDWLRIIANVGFFPKIIPFEHSEIEPGSCDFFIGKKP' A
#
# COMPACT_ATOMS: atom_id res chain seq x y z
N ASP A 1 -10.10 -4.57 -11.01
CA ASP A 1 -9.85 -3.88 -12.28
C ASP A 1 -10.32 -2.45 -12.16
N PHE A 2 -9.61 -1.52 -12.79
CA PHE A 2 -9.87 -0.09 -12.71
C PHE A 2 -9.87 0.51 -14.11
N ALA A 3 -10.70 1.54 -14.31
CA ALA A 3 -10.65 2.39 -15.48
C ALA A 3 -10.37 3.82 -15.03
N TYR A 4 -9.32 4.42 -15.58
CA TYR A 4 -8.92 5.79 -15.31
C TYR A 4 -9.27 6.65 -16.52
N LEU A 5 -10.08 7.69 -16.31
CA LEU A 5 -10.30 8.71 -17.31
C LEU A 5 -9.20 9.76 -17.20
N LEU A 6 -8.34 9.81 -18.22
CA LEU A 6 -7.24 10.77 -18.29
C LEU A 6 -7.62 11.91 -19.22
N ARG A 7 -7.09 13.10 -18.93
CA ARG A 7 -7.26 14.29 -19.76
C ARG A 7 -5.90 14.95 -19.96
N ASN A 8 -5.54 15.24 -21.21
CA ASN A 8 -4.32 15.98 -21.52
C ASN A 8 -4.56 17.49 -21.58
N GLN A 9 -3.48 18.25 -21.78
CA GLN A 9 -3.52 19.72 -21.86
C GLN A 9 -4.36 20.25 -23.03
N ASN A 10 -4.59 19.43 -24.07
CA ASN A 10 -5.41 19.76 -25.23
C ASN A 10 -6.89 19.35 -25.07
N ASN A 11 -7.33 19.04 -23.84
CA ASN A 11 -8.68 18.55 -23.51
C ASN A 11 -9.09 17.23 -24.18
N GLN A 12 -8.17 16.48 -24.77
CA GLN A 12 -8.47 15.12 -25.20
C GLN A 12 -8.63 14.22 -23.98
N VAL A 13 -9.69 13.41 -23.99
CA VAL A 13 -10.02 12.46 -22.93
C VAL A 13 -9.94 11.05 -23.47
N TRP A 14 -9.33 10.15 -22.71
CA TRP A 14 -9.31 8.73 -23.03
C TRP A 14 -9.38 7.91 -21.73
N ALA A 15 -9.71 6.63 -21.88
CA ALA A 15 -9.73 5.68 -20.78
C ALA A 15 -8.47 4.81 -20.82
N GLU A 16 -7.78 4.71 -19.69
CA GLU A 16 -6.76 3.69 -19.44
C GLU A 16 -7.34 2.61 -18.54
N HIS A 17 -7.02 1.36 -18.83
CA HIS A 17 -7.46 0.22 -18.03
C HIS A 17 -6.27 -0.36 -17.28
N ASP A 18 -6.43 -0.56 -15.97
CA ASP A 18 -5.40 -1.18 -15.13
C ASP A 18 -5.99 -2.33 -14.31
N ARG A 19 -5.17 -3.36 -14.11
CA ARG A 19 -5.44 -4.47 -13.22
C ARG A 19 -4.34 -4.56 -12.17
N HIS A 20 -4.64 -4.08 -10.98
CA HIS A 20 -3.78 -4.30 -9.83
C HIS A 20 -3.85 -5.77 -9.39
N ILE A 21 -2.70 -6.44 -9.42
CA ILE A 21 -2.52 -7.77 -8.85
C ILE A 21 -1.68 -7.62 -7.60
N THR A 22 -2.31 -7.74 -6.43
CA THR A 22 -1.63 -7.67 -5.14
C THR A 22 -1.45 -9.08 -4.57
N GLY A 23 -0.36 -9.30 -3.85
CA GLY A 23 -0.12 -10.56 -3.15
C GLY A 23 -0.79 -10.58 -1.78
N LEU A 24 -1.19 -11.76 -1.33
CA LEU A 24 -1.54 -12.03 0.07
C LEU A 24 -0.27 -12.50 0.77
N PHE A 25 0.36 -11.60 1.52
CA PHE A 25 1.57 -11.89 2.28
C PHE A 25 1.24 -12.00 3.76
N TYR A 26 1.91 -12.92 4.45
CA TYR A 26 1.78 -13.03 5.91
C TYR A 26 2.41 -11.79 6.58
N LYS A 27 1.84 -11.38 7.72
CA LYS A 27 2.36 -10.22 8.47
C LYS A 27 3.81 -10.44 8.91
N GLU A 28 4.14 -11.69 9.20
CA GLU A 28 5.45 -12.18 9.62
C GLU A 28 6.52 -11.96 8.54
N ASP A 29 6.15 -12.05 7.26
CA ASP A 29 7.10 -11.82 6.15
C ASP A 29 7.60 -10.39 6.14
N TRP A 30 6.70 -9.42 6.32
CA TRP A 30 7.03 -8.00 6.41
C TRP A 30 7.92 -7.69 7.59
N LEU A 31 7.60 -8.23 8.77
CA LEU A 31 8.41 -8.07 9.98
C LEU A 31 9.83 -8.62 9.78
N ARG A 32 9.94 -9.81 9.18
CA ARG A 32 11.22 -10.44 8.86
C ARG A 32 12.05 -9.62 7.88
N ILE A 33 11.44 -9.11 6.81
CA ILE A 33 12.13 -8.26 5.82
C ILE A 33 12.74 -7.03 6.49
N ILE A 34 11.97 -6.35 7.34
CA ILE A 34 12.42 -5.14 8.06
C ILE A 34 13.54 -5.48 9.06
N ALA A 35 13.40 -6.58 9.81
CA ALA A 35 14.43 -7.04 10.74
C ALA A 35 15.74 -7.39 10.05
N ASN A 36 15.67 -8.04 8.88
CA ASN A 36 16.85 -8.50 8.13
C ASN A 36 17.75 -7.36 7.65
N VAL A 37 17.21 -6.14 7.49
CA VAL A 37 17.99 -4.93 7.14
C VAL A 37 18.41 -4.10 8.37
N GLY A 38 18.30 -4.70 9.57
CA GLY A 38 18.81 -4.17 10.84
C GLY A 38 17.93 -3.14 11.52
N PHE A 39 16.64 -3.08 11.19
CA PHE A 39 15.66 -2.24 11.89
C PHE A 39 14.89 -3.07 12.92
N PHE A 40 14.35 -2.41 13.94
CA PHE A 40 13.37 -3.00 14.85
C PHE A 40 11.98 -2.87 14.25
N PRO A 41 11.33 -3.98 13.82
CA PRO A 41 10.05 -3.90 13.16
C PRO A 41 8.90 -3.77 14.16
N LYS A 42 7.84 -3.05 13.77
CA LYS A 42 6.59 -2.93 14.54
C LYS A 42 5.40 -2.85 13.59
N ILE A 43 4.30 -3.49 13.98
CA ILE A 43 2.99 -3.31 13.34
C ILE A 43 2.21 -2.26 14.14
N ILE A 44 1.57 -1.32 13.45
CA ILE A 44 0.58 -0.42 14.04
C ILE A 44 -0.67 -0.36 13.17
N PRO A 45 -1.87 -0.11 13.73
CA PRO A 45 -3.06 0.11 12.93
C PRO A 45 -2.89 1.29 11.96
N PHE A 46 -3.40 1.16 10.75
CA PHE A 46 -3.51 2.27 9.82
C PHE A 46 -4.88 2.93 9.93
N GLU A 47 -4.90 4.12 10.53
CA GLU A 47 -6.11 4.92 10.70
C GLU A 47 -6.21 5.98 9.59
N HIS A 48 -7.13 5.77 8.65
CA HIS A 48 -7.39 6.70 7.54
C HIS A 48 -8.88 6.76 7.22
N SER A 49 -9.40 7.95 6.90
CA SER A 49 -10.85 8.18 6.72
C SER A 49 -11.48 7.37 5.57
N GLU A 50 -10.67 6.89 4.63
CA GLU A 50 -11.11 6.10 3.47
C GLU A 50 -11.05 4.59 3.72
N ILE A 51 -10.61 4.15 4.91
CA ILE A 51 -10.39 2.75 5.24
C ILE A 51 -11.14 2.41 6.53
N GLU A 52 -11.76 1.23 6.58
CA GLU A 52 -12.43 0.78 7.79
C GLU A 52 -11.43 0.62 8.94
N PRO A 53 -11.70 1.16 10.14
CA PRO A 53 -10.78 1.06 11.27
C PRO A 53 -10.37 -0.38 11.57
N GLY A 54 -9.07 -0.61 11.75
CA GLY A 54 -8.52 -1.94 12.03
C GLY A 54 -8.51 -2.92 10.85
N SER A 55 -8.97 -2.52 9.66
CA SER A 55 -8.92 -3.37 8.45
C SER A 55 -7.54 -3.38 7.76
N CYS A 56 -6.65 -2.45 8.13
CA CYS A 56 -5.33 -2.31 7.55
C CYS A 56 -4.28 -1.97 8.62
N ASP A 57 -3.05 -2.42 8.40
CA ASP A 57 -1.91 -2.23 9.29
C ASP A 57 -0.75 -1.56 8.54
N PHE A 58 0.01 -0.71 9.26
CA PHE A 58 1.34 -0.28 8.85
C PHE A 58 2.45 -1.14 9.47
N PHE A 59 3.47 -1.43 8.68
CA PHE A 59 4.72 -2.06 9.11
C PHE A 59 5.83 -1.02 9.14
N ILE A 60 6.37 -0.75 10.33
CA ILE A 60 7.36 0.30 10.57
C ILE A 60 8.69 -0.33 10.99
N GLY A 61 9.79 0.10 10.38
CA GLY A 61 11.14 -0.16 10.87
C GLY A 61 11.69 1.04 11.64
N LYS A 62 12.16 0.83 12.88
CA LYS A 62 12.81 1.87 13.67
C LYS A 62 14.29 1.55 13.89
N LYS A 63 15.15 2.57 13.84
CA LYS A 63 16.52 2.52 14.37
C LYS A 63 16.65 3.59 15.47
N PRO A 64 17.54 3.39 16.46
CA PRO A 64 17.82 4.38 17.50
C PRO A 64 18.24 5.73 16.92
#